data_AF-A0A660YY98-F1
#
_entry.id   AF-A0A660YY98-F1
#
_cell.length_a   1.000
_cell.length_b   1.000
_cell.length_c   1.000
_cell.angle_alpha   90.00
_cell.angle_beta   90.00
_cell.angle_gamma   90.00
#
_symmetry.space_group_name_H-M   'P 1'
#
loop_
_entity.id
_entity.type
_entity.pdbx_description
1 polymer ?
#
loop_
_entity_poly.entity_id
_entity_poly.type
_entity_poly.pdbx_seq_one_letter_code
_entity_poly.pdbx_strand_id
1 'polypeptide(L)' 'MKKIPYDEEIKQAYLFVLTSDSSSGLRIEALNALIEGSKKGNRFSDSELDLLKQNYERDDNNYIKLKTRTILQEYN' A
#
# COMPACT_ATOMS: atom_id res chain seq x y z
N MET A 1 -10.05 21.24 7.19
CA MET A 1 -9.89 20.62 5.85
C MET A 1 -10.94 19.54 5.70
N LYS A 2 -11.71 19.52 4.60
CA LYS A 2 -12.63 18.39 4.32
C LYS A 2 -11.76 17.14 4.12
N LYS A 3 -12.01 16.08 4.90
CA LYS A 3 -11.42 14.77 4.63
C LYS A 3 -12.08 14.24 3.37
N ILE A 4 -11.31 14.07 2.30
CA ILE A 4 -11.76 13.34 1.12
C ILE A 4 -11.97 11.88 1.57
N PRO A 5 -13.14 11.27 1.32
CA PRO A 5 -13.37 9.88 1.68
C PRO A 5 -12.36 9.01 0.94
N TYR A 6 -11.80 8.02 1.63
CA TYR A 6 -10.93 7.03 0.99
C TYR A 6 -11.79 6.22 0.01
N ASP A 7 -11.49 6.33 -1.28
CA ASP A 7 -12.17 5.64 -2.37
C ASP A 7 -11.16 4.88 -3.25
N GLU A 8 -11.65 4.26 -4.32
CA GLU A 8 -10.81 3.48 -5.24
C GLU A 8 -9.76 4.34 -5.95
N GLU A 9 -10.07 5.59 -6.31
CA GLU A 9 -9.12 6.49 -6.98
C GLU A 9 -7.98 6.87 -6.03
N ILE A 10 -8.31 7.15 -4.77
CA ILE A 10 -7.32 7.43 -3.72
C ILE A 10 -6.47 6.19 -3.44
N LYS A 11 -7.06 4.99 -3.40
CA LYS A 11 -6.30 3.73 -3.26
C LYS A 11 -5.30 3.58 -4.41
N GLN A 12 -5.71 3.79 -5.66
CA GLN A 12 -4.81 3.71 -6.81
C GLN A 12 -3.69 4.76 -6.74
N ALA A 13 -3.97 5.97 -6.28
CA ALA A 13 -2.94 6.99 -6.08
C ALA A 13 -1.88 6.54 -5.06
N TYR A 14 -2.29 5.95 -3.94
CA TYR A 14 -1.33 5.42 -2.97
C TYR A 14 -0.55 4.21 -3.51
N LEU A 15 -1.19 3.31 -4.26
CA LEU A 15 -0.49 2.19 -4.92
C LEU A 15 0.56 2.69 -5.93
N PHE A 16 0.24 3.76 -6.67
CA PHE A 16 1.19 4.40 -7.57
C PHE A 16 2.39 4.99 -6.80
N VAL A 17 2.14 5.75 -5.73
CA VAL A 17 3.22 6.31 -4.89
C VAL A 17 4.08 5.20 -4.30
N LEU A 18 3.47 4.16 -3.74
CA LEU A 18 4.17 3.02 -3.16
C LEU A 18 5.10 2.33 -4.16
N THR A 19 4.76 2.27 -5.44
CA THR A 19 5.54 1.52 -6.44
C THR A 19 6.49 2.36 -7.28
N SER A 20 6.28 3.68 -7.32
CA SER A 20 6.96 4.56 -8.29
C SER A 20 7.75 5.69 -7.64
N ASP A 21 7.49 6.03 -6.37
CA ASP A 21 8.15 7.17 -5.73
C ASP A 21 9.58 6.84 -5.25
N SER A 22 10.52 7.70 -5.62
CA SER A 22 11.92 7.59 -5.19
C SER A 22 12.11 7.80 -3.68
N SER A 23 11.23 8.56 -3.04
CA SER A 23 11.29 8.87 -1.61
C SER A 23 10.70 7.73 -0.79
N SER A 24 11.55 7.04 -0.02
CA SER A 24 11.09 6.00 0.90
C SER A 24 10.09 6.52 1.94
N GLY A 25 10.20 7.79 2.35
CA GLY A 25 9.22 8.42 3.23
C GLY A 25 7.82 8.49 2.62
N LEU A 26 7.71 8.85 1.34
CA LEU A 26 6.42 8.91 0.64
C LEU A 26 5.84 7.51 0.43
N ARG A 27 6.68 6.53 0.09
CA ARG A 27 6.26 5.12 -0.01
C ARG A 27 5.75 4.57 1.34
N ILE A 28 6.42 4.92 2.44
CA ILE A 28 5.98 4.56 3.81
C ILE A 28 4.59 5.14 4.10
N GLU A 29 4.38 6.43 3.85
CA GLU A 29 3.07 7.07 4.10
C GLU A 29 1.97 6.47 3.22
N ALA A 30 2.27 6.17 1.96
CA ALA A 30 1.35 5.49 1.06
C ALA A 30 0.98 4.09 1.58
N LEU A 31 1.96 3.30 2.03
CA LEU A 31 1.71 1.98 2.61
C LEU A 31 0.85 2.07 3.88
N ASN A 32 1.13 3.05 4.75
CA ASN A 32 0.34 3.28 5.96
C ASN A 32 -1.12 3.65 5.63
N ALA A 33 -1.32 4.50 4.62
CA ALA A 33 -2.65 4.88 4.15
C ALA A 33 -3.41 3.68 3.57
N LEU A 34 -2.73 2.83 2.78
CA LEU A 34 -3.29 1.60 2.22
C LEU A 34 -3.72 0.62 3.33
N ILE A 35 -2.88 0.42 4.34
CA ILE A 35 -3.21 -0.41 5.51
C ILE A 35 -4.46 0.12 6.22
N GLU A 36 -4.50 1.43 6.50
CA GLU A 36 -5.63 2.04 7.18
C GLU A 36 -6.92 1.99 6.34
N GLY A 37 -6.81 2.15 5.02
CA GLY A 37 -7.92 1.99 4.09
C GLY A 37 -8.50 0.58 4.11
N SER A 38 -7.64 -0.44 4.11
CA SER A 38 -8.06 -1.85 4.16
C SER A 38 -8.79 -2.23 5.44
N LYS A 39 -8.36 -1.71 6.60
CA LYS A 39 -9.05 -1.87 7.89
C LYS A 39 -10.45 -1.26 7.90
N LYS A 40 -10.71 -0.29 7.02
CA LYS A 40 -12.01 0.38 6.84
C LYS A 40 -12.88 -0.27 5.76
N GLY A 41 -12.48 -1.43 5.24
CA GLY A 41 -13.25 -2.20 4.26
C GLY A 41 -12.82 -2.03 2.81
N ASN A 42 -11.85 -1.15 2.51
CA ASN A 42 -11.27 -1.01 1.16
C ASN A 42 -10.20 -2.09 0.95
N ARG A 43 -10.65 -3.35 0.88
CA ARG A 43 -9.77 -4.51 0.74
C ARG A 43 -9.02 -4.48 -0.58
N PHE A 44 -7.86 -5.11 -0.61
CA PHE A 44 -7.10 -5.30 -1.84
C PHE A 44 -7.77 -6.34 -2.74
N SER A 45 -7.79 -6.08 -4.05
CA SER A 45 -8.09 -7.09 -5.06
C SER A 45 -6.87 -7.98 -5.32
N ASP A 46 -7.06 -9.09 -6.03
CA ASP A 46 -5.97 -10.01 -6.38
C ASP A 46 -4.84 -9.31 -7.16
N SER A 47 -5.19 -8.43 -8.11
CA SER A 47 -4.20 -7.66 -8.88
C SER A 47 -3.42 -6.68 -8.00
N GLU A 48 -4.05 -6.11 -6.98
CA GLU A 48 -3.39 -5.21 -6.03
C GLU A 48 -2.48 -5.98 -5.08
N LEU A 49 -2.89 -7.18 -4.65
CA LEU A 49 -2.04 -8.07 -3.87
C LEU A 49 -0.80 -8.51 -4.66
N ASP A 50 -0.94 -8.78 -5.95
CA ASP A 50 0.20 -9.10 -6.81
C ASP A 50 1.16 -7.90 -6.98
N LEU A 51 0.63 -6.69 -7.07
CA LEU A 51 1.44 -5.47 -7.05
C LEU A 51 2.17 -5.31 -5.71
N LEU A 52 1.53 -5.58 -4.57
CA LEU A 52 2.18 -5.58 -3.26
C LEU A 52 3.28 -6.66 -3.16
N LYS A 53 3.09 -7.85 -3.72
CA LYS A 53 4.13 -8.89 -3.80
C LYS A 53 5.33 -8.40 -4.62
N GLN A 54 5.10 -7.79 -5.78
CA GLN A 54 6.17 -7.24 -6.60
C GLN A 54 6.92 -6.11 -5.88
N ASN A 55 6.19 -5.25 -5.17
CA ASN A 55 6.80 -4.21 -4.35
C ASN A 55 7.64 -4.79 -3.21
N TYR A 56 7.14 -5.80 -2.51
CA TYR A 56 7.88 -6.50 -1.46
C TYR A 56 9.22 -7.07 -1.94
N GLU A 57 9.27 -7.64 -3.16
CA GLU A 57 10.51 -8.19 -3.69
C GLU A 57 11.53 -7.10 -4.08
N ARG A 58 11.05 -5.95 -4.56
CA ARG A 58 11.88 -4.91 -5.19
C ARG A 58 12.26 -3.74 -4.29
N ASP A 59 11.43 -3.40 -3.29
CA ASP A 59 11.68 -2.23 -2.43
C ASP A 59 12.96 -2.45 -1.61
N ASP A 60 13.77 -1.39 -1.52
CA ASP A 60 15.04 -1.35 -0.80
C ASP A 60 14.86 -1.04 0.69
N ASN A 61 13.68 -0.57 1.09
CA ASN A 61 13.37 -0.20 2.46
C ASN A 61 12.83 -1.39 3.27
N ASN A 62 13.63 -1.85 4.23
CA ASN A 62 13.27 -2.99 5.10
C ASN A 62 11.95 -2.82 5.87
N TYR A 63 11.58 -1.59 6.25
CA TYR A 63 10.30 -1.33 6.92
C TYR A 63 9.13 -1.62 5.97
N ILE A 64 9.22 -1.15 4.73
CA ILE A 64 8.21 -1.41 3.69
C ILE A 64 8.10 -2.91 3.44
N LYS A 65 9.24 -3.62 3.30
CA LYS A 65 9.24 -5.07 3.10
C LYS A 65 8.53 -5.80 4.25
N LEU A 66 8.92 -5.51 5.49
CA LEU A 66 8.33 -6.16 6.67
C LEU A 66 6.82 -5.92 6.76
N LYS A 67 6.38 -4.68 6.57
CA LYS A 67 4.96 -4.32 6.62
C LYS A 67 4.16 -4.96 5.49
N THR A 68 4.70 -4.93 4.27
CA THR A 68 4.04 -5.54 3.11
C THR A 68 3.87 -7.05 3.30
N ARG A 69 4.89 -7.74 3.84
CA ARG A 69 4.79 -9.16 4.19
C ARG A 69 3.67 -9.44 5.19
N THR A 70 3.55 -8.63 6.25
CA THR A 70 2.47 -8.79 7.24
C THR A 70 1.10 -8.68 6.59
N ILE A 71 0.89 -7.68 5.72
CA ILE A 71 -0.38 -7.53 4.99
C ILE A 71 -0.64 -8.75 4.12
N LEU A 72 0.34 -9.20 3.33
CA LEU A 72 0.16 -10.36 2.44
C LEU A 72 -0.20 -11.64 3.20
N GLN A 73 0.25 -11.79 4.45
CA GLN A 73 -0.13 -12.90 5.33
C GLN A 73 -1.59 -12.83 5.80
N GLU A 74 -2.18 -11.64 5.92
CA GLU A 74 -3.59 -11.46 6.32
C GLU A 74 -4.59 -11.78 5.18
N TYR A 75 -4.09 -11.94 3.95
CA TYR A 75 -4.88 -12.24 2.75
C TYR A 75 -4.70 -13.68 2.23
N ASN A 76 -3.86 -14.48 2.90
CA ASN A 76 -3.74 -15.93 2.69
C ASN A 76 -4.60 -16.70 3.72
#